data_AF-A0A7X8FAQ2-F1
#
_entry.id   AF-A0A7X8FAQ2-F1
#
_cell.length_a   1.000
_cell.length_b   1.000
_cell.length_c   1.000
_cell.angle_alpha   90.00
_cell.angle_beta   90.00
_cell.angle_gamma   90.00
#
_symmetry.space_group_name_H-M   'P 1'
#
loop_
_entity.id
_entity.type
_entity.pdbx_description
1 polymer ?
#
loop_
_entity_poly.entity_id
_entity_poly.type
_entity_poly.pdbx_seq_one_letter_code
_entity_poly.pdbx_strand_id
1 'polypeptide(L)'
;KRLPQQNITKEVTGRVDVALFIPEKTSEGAEVFIEVKTPGKLDSALIAGETQLHLYNAYHKSAISILTDGIKWRFYLPSAGGEFEDKLFNELNLLEDDPGDIAQTFEMILKKENYRIKALNTAEDMRGELVRIKLINNVKSEAIAMHEKTDLSPYLFAQQIIKKNHRFDIDLAEIERLWDMKQSGICEKKTLVTSGIATNTGLTDLPKDHHIIDQSDFSNTKPTQLYVIDKWYQVHNWKQVKKITYNALLTFLQKAKLSKWYSVSRDPSIFAKPIELDQGFFAEGNLRANNIVKHCLKAIEVSGFKANKDWRVETIVQALDDPSKL
;
A
#
# COMPACT_ATOMS: atom_id res chain seq x y z
N LYS A 1 30.56 -16.47 -17.81
CA LYS A 1 31.70 -17.28 -17.31
C LYS A 1 31.15 -18.63 -16.87
N ARG A 2 31.58 -19.75 -17.46
CA ARG A 2 31.30 -21.09 -16.92
C ARG A 2 32.33 -21.41 -15.84
N LEU A 3 31.90 -22.01 -14.74
CA LEU A 3 32.73 -22.40 -13.59
C LEU A 3 32.97 -23.92 -13.54
N PRO A 4 34.06 -24.37 -12.89
CA PRO A 4 34.49 -25.77 -12.89
C PRO A 4 33.54 -26.65 -12.09
N GLN A 5 33.14 -27.76 -12.70
CA GLN A 5 32.09 -28.68 -12.23
C GLN A 5 32.37 -29.40 -10.90
N GLN A 6 33.56 -29.23 -10.30
CA GLN A 6 34.04 -30.13 -9.26
C GLN A 6 33.50 -29.83 -7.84
N ASN A 7 32.84 -28.69 -7.59
CA ASN A 7 32.38 -28.30 -6.24
C ASN A 7 30.91 -27.83 -6.16
N ILE A 8 30.05 -28.23 -7.10
CA ILE A 8 28.62 -27.87 -7.06
C ILE A 8 27.86 -29.01 -6.35
N THR A 9 27.68 -28.92 -5.04
CA THR A 9 26.72 -29.80 -4.33
C THR A 9 25.29 -29.24 -4.47
N LYS A 10 24.26 -30.07 -4.27
CA LYS A 10 22.85 -29.61 -4.23
C LYS A 10 22.61 -28.55 -3.14
N GLU A 11 23.45 -28.52 -2.10
CA GLU A 11 23.43 -27.50 -1.06
C GLU A 11 24.03 -26.17 -1.55
N VAL A 12 25.03 -26.21 -2.44
CA VAL A 12 25.68 -25.02 -3.03
C VAL A 12 24.78 -24.33 -4.07
N THR A 13 24.00 -25.09 -4.85
CA THR A 13 22.96 -24.50 -5.72
C THR A 13 21.72 -24.05 -4.93
N GLY A 14 21.61 -24.53 -3.69
CA GLY A 14 20.42 -24.69 -2.85
C GLY A 14 19.11 -25.01 -3.58
N ARG A 15 17.97 -24.74 -2.92
CA ARG A 15 16.61 -25.12 -3.30
C ARG A 15 15.61 -23.99 -2.99
N VAL A 16 14.78 -23.66 -3.97
CA VAL A 16 13.55 -22.86 -3.75
C VAL A 16 12.36 -23.78 -3.48
N ASP A 17 11.40 -23.33 -2.69
CA ASP A 17 10.17 -24.10 -2.42
C ASP A 17 9.28 -24.25 -3.66
N VAL A 18 9.10 -23.15 -4.41
CA VAL A 18 8.31 -23.14 -5.65
C VAL A 18 9.05 -22.41 -6.75
N ALA A 19 9.02 -23.00 -7.95
CA ALA A 19 9.54 -22.39 -9.17
C ALA A 19 8.45 -22.39 -10.25
N LEU A 20 8.15 -21.22 -10.81
CA LEU A 20 7.16 -21.08 -11.88
C LEU A 20 7.86 -21.02 -13.23
N PHE A 21 7.35 -21.82 -14.18
CA PHE A 21 7.87 -21.91 -15.54
C PHE A 21 6.81 -21.46 -16.54
N ILE A 22 7.25 -20.80 -17.61
CA ILE A 22 6.38 -20.55 -18.76
C ILE A 22 6.60 -21.71 -19.76
N PRO A 23 5.57 -22.50 -20.11
CA PRO A 23 5.73 -23.71 -20.93
C PRO A 23 6.23 -23.48 -22.37
N GLU A 24 6.41 -22.25 -22.81
CA GLU A 24 6.82 -21.93 -24.17
C GLU A 24 8.32 -22.17 -24.36
N LYS A 25 8.68 -22.76 -25.51
CA LYS A 25 9.90 -23.53 -25.79
C LYS A 25 11.26 -22.79 -25.71
N THR A 26 11.33 -21.59 -25.14
CA THR A 26 12.57 -20.78 -25.04
C THR A 26 12.97 -20.39 -23.63
N SER A 27 12.19 -20.68 -22.58
CA SER A 27 12.65 -20.39 -21.21
C SER A 27 13.61 -21.49 -20.75
N GLU A 28 14.91 -21.20 -20.76
CA GLU A 28 15.96 -22.11 -20.26
C GLU A 28 15.94 -22.26 -18.72
N GLY A 29 15.03 -21.56 -18.01
CA GLY A 29 14.94 -21.58 -16.56
C GLY A 29 13.58 -21.13 -16.03
N ALA A 30 13.43 -21.19 -14.71
CA ALA A 30 12.25 -20.70 -14.02
C ALA A 30 12.18 -19.17 -14.08
N GLU A 31 10.98 -18.67 -14.26
CA GLU A 31 10.69 -17.24 -14.40
C GLU A 31 10.45 -16.58 -13.04
N VAL A 32 9.83 -17.31 -12.11
CA VAL A 32 9.58 -16.85 -10.74
C VAL A 32 10.12 -17.86 -9.74
N PHE A 33 10.81 -17.37 -8.73
CA PHE A 33 11.15 -18.12 -7.52
C PHE A 33 10.29 -17.67 -6.35
N ILE A 34 9.74 -18.62 -5.58
CA ILE A 34 8.98 -18.33 -4.37
C ILE A 34 9.56 -19.15 -3.22
N GLU A 35 10.09 -18.45 -2.23
CA GLU A 35 10.56 -19.01 -0.98
C GLU A 35 9.50 -18.80 0.10
N VAL A 36 9.16 -19.88 0.82
CA VAL A 36 8.05 -19.90 1.78
C VAL A 36 8.59 -20.14 3.19
N LYS A 37 8.26 -19.25 4.12
CA LYS A 37 8.59 -19.35 5.53
C LYS A 37 7.35 -19.73 6.34
N THR A 38 7.58 -20.13 7.59
CA THR A 38 6.50 -20.47 8.53
C THR A 38 5.58 -19.25 8.72
N PRO A 39 4.24 -19.42 8.70
CA PRO A 39 3.30 -18.33 8.88
C PRO A 39 3.58 -17.45 10.10
N GLY A 40 3.61 -16.13 9.90
CA GLY A 40 3.90 -15.13 10.93
C GLY A 40 5.37 -15.06 11.35
N LYS A 41 6.28 -15.74 10.65
CA LYS A 41 7.73 -15.76 10.95
C LYS A 41 8.59 -15.09 9.91
N LEU A 42 8.00 -14.40 8.91
CA LEU A 42 8.77 -13.73 7.87
C LEU A 42 9.81 -12.77 8.46
N ASP A 43 9.41 -11.89 9.39
CA ASP A 43 10.31 -10.89 9.98
C ASP A 43 11.56 -11.51 10.64
N SER A 44 11.37 -12.62 11.36
CA SER A 44 12.48 -13.34 12.01
C SER A 44 13.35 -14.13 11.03
N ALA A 45 12.81 -14.47 9.86
CA ALA A 45 13.49 -15.28 8.84
C ALA A 45 13.94 -14.44 7.63
N LEU A 46 13.78 -13.11 7.68
CA LEU A 46 13.94 -12.22 6.53
C LEU A 46 15.34 -12.32 5.92
N ILE A 47 16.38 -12.09 6.73
CA ILE A 47 17.78 -12.10 6.29
C ILE A 47 18.15 -13.47 5.70
N ALA A 48 17.72 -14.56 6.36
CA ALA A 48 17.99 -15.91 5.88
C ALA A 48 17.28 -16.19 4.55
N GLY A 49 16.02 -15.77 4.41
CA GLY A 49 15.24 -15.92 3.18
C GLY A 49 15.79 -15.09 2.01
N GLU A 50 16.17 -13.84 2.25
CA GLU A 50 16.79 -12.97 1.26
C GLU A 50 18.16 -13.51 0.82
N THR A 51 18.98 -13.98 1.76
CA THR A 51 20.27 -14.63 1.45
C THR A 51 20.07 -15.86 0.56
N GLN A 52 19.07 -16.67 0.87
CA GLN A 52 18.75 -17.87 0.13
C GLN A 52 18.31 -17.54 -1.32
N LEU A 53 17.41 -16.56 -1.49
CA LEU A 53 17.01 -16.08 -2.82
C LEU A 53 18.15 -15.41 -3.59
N HIS A 54 19.04 -14.70 -2.91
CA HIS A 54 20.24 -14.10 -3.51
C HIS A 54 21.14 -15.18 -4.10
N LEU A 55 21.45 -16.21 -3.31
CA LEU A 55 22.28 -17.34 -3.76
C LEU A 55 21.65 -18.04 -4.96
N TYR A 56 20.32 -18.24 -4.98
CA TYR A 56 19.66 -18.82 -6.15
C TYR A 56 19.82 -17.98 -7.39
N ASN A 57 19.57 -16.68 -7.29
CA ASN A 57 19.70 -15.79 -8.43
C ASN A 57 21.14 -15.64 -8.93
N ALA A 58 22.14 -16.00 -8.12
CA ALA A 58 23.54 -16.08 -8.56
C ALA A 58 23.80 -17.26 -9.52
N TYR A 59 23.10 -18.39 -9.35
CA TYR A 59 23.27 -19.60 -10.16
C TYR A 59 22.20 -19.77 -11.24
N HIS A 60 20.95 -19.47 -10.91
CA HIS A 60 19.78 -19.58 -11.76
C HIS A 60 19.05 -18.25 -11.74
N LYS A 61 19.03 -17.53 -12.86
CA LYS A 61 18.37 -16.23 -12.91
C LYS A 61 16.86 -16.42 -13.00
N SER A 62 16.13 -15.92 -12.01
CA SER A 62 14.69 -15.67 -12.13
C SER A 62 14.44 -14.23 -12.55
N ALA A 63 13.31 -14.00 -13.21
CA ALA A 63 12.89 -12.65 -13.56
C ALA A 63 12.29 -11.93 -12.35
N ILE A 64 11.61 -12.67 -11.47
CA ILE A 64 11.04 -12.19 -10.20
C ILE A 64 11.33 -13.20 -9.10
N SER A 65 11.65 -12.71 -7.90
CA SER A 65 11.77 -13.54 -6.70
C SER A 65 10.78 -13.08 -5.64
N ILE A 66 10.21 -14.02 -4.91
CA ILE A 66 9.20 -13.78 -3.90
C ILE A 66 9.62 -14.46 -2.60
N LEU A 67 9.51 -13.74 -1.49
CA LEU A 67 9.65 -14.28 -0.14
C LEU A 67 8.33 -14.08 0.59
N THR A 68 7.77 -15.14 1.16
CA THR A 68 6.47 -15.06 1.82
C THR A 68 6.37 -16.00 3.02
N ASP A 69 5.50 -15.66 3.98
CA ASP A 69 5.03 -16.61 5.00
C ASP A 69 3.51 -16.90 4.88
N GLY A 70 2.91 -16.55 3.73
CA GLY A 70 1.48 -16.65 3.48
C GLY A 70 0.66 -15.47 4.02
N ILE A 71 1.20 -14.66 4.94
CA ILE A 71 0.58 -13.41 5.40
C ILE A 71 1.27 -12.23 4.72
N LYS A 72 2.59 -12.15 4.82
CA LYS A 72 3.40 -11.12 4.17
C LYS A 72 4.02 -11.66 2.89
N TRP A 73 4.06 -10.84 1.86
CA TRP A 73 4.60 -11.17 0.54
C TRP A 73 5.55 -10.07 0.08
N ARG A 74 6.83 -10.39 -0.04
CA ARG A 74 7.87 -9.48 -0.52
C ARG A 74 8.30 -9.89 -1.92
N PHE A 75 8.30 -8.93 -2.84
CA PHE A 75 8.61 -9.14 -4.24
C PHE A 75 9.90 -8.42 -4.60
N TYR A 76 10.81 -9.13 -5.25
CA TYR A 76 12.15 -8.70 -5.60
C TYR A 76 12.38 -8.81 -7.10
N LEU A 77 13.12 -7.86 -7.64
CA LEU A 77 13.54 -7.79 -9.04
C LEU A 77 15.02 -8.15 -9.13
N PRO A 78 15.40 -9.43 -9.37
CA PRO A 78 16.79 -9.88 -9.24
C PRO A 78 17.77 -9.19 -10.20
N SER A 79 17.27 -8.68 -11.33
CA SER A 79 18.04 -7.92 -12.32
C SER A 79 18.47 -6.53 -11.83
N ALA A 80 17.84 -5.99 -10.79
CA ALA A 80 18.22 -4.71 -10.20
C ALA A 80 19.62 -4.78 -9.56
N GLY A 81 20.35 -3.66 -9.66
CA GLY A 81 21.64 -3.47 -8.97
C GLY A 81 21.47 -3.13 -7.49
N GLY A 82 22.55 -3.29 -6.72
CA GLY A 82 22.58 -3.11 -5.26
C GLY A 82 22.59 -4.42 -4.49
N GLU A 83 22.48 -4.31 -3.17
CA GLU A 83 22.30 -5.46 -2.28
C GLU A 83 20.95 -6.12 -2.53
N PHE A 84 20.74 -7.35 -2.04
CA PHE A 84 19.49 -8.06 -2.35
C PHE A 84 18.24 -7.35 -1.81
N GLU A 85 18.35 -6.67 -0.67
CA GLU A 85 17.28 -5.84 -0.11
C GLU A 85 16.91 -4.66 -1.04
N ASP A 86 17.88 -4.08 -1.76
CA ASP A 86 17.65 -2.98 -2.72
C ASP A 86 16.87 -3.42 -3.97
N LYS A 87 16.69 -4.73 -4.13
CA LYS A 87 15.91 -5.33 -5.22
C LYS A 87 14.44 -5.44 -4.89
N LEU A 88 14.03 -5.17 -3.65
CA LEU A 88 12.62 -5.12 -3.25
C LEU A 88 11.89 -4.08 -4.10
N PHE A 89 10.78 -4.48 -4.71
CA PHE A 89 9.91 -3.57 -5.47
C PHE A 89 8.49 -3.51 -4.94
N ASN A 90 8.05 -4.50 -4.17
CA ASN A 90 6.76 -4.43 -3.49
C ASN A 90 6.72 -5.30 -2.23
N GLU A 91 5.90 -4.90 -1.28
CA GLU A 91 5.54 -5.70 -0.12
C GLU A 91 4.02 -5.62 0.10
N LEU A 92 3.41 -6.76 0.40
CA LEU A 92 1.99 -6.87 0.73
C LEU A 92 1.82 -7.58 2.07
N ASN A 93 0.83 -7.16 2.84
CA ASN A 93 0.30 -7.88 3.99
C ASN A 93 -1.17 -8.25 3.72
N LEU A 94 -1.44 -9.55 3.51
CA LEU A 94 -2.77 -10.03 3.12
C LEU A 94 -3.86 -9.80 4.18
N LEU A 95 -3.48 -9.52 5.42
CA LEU A 95 -4.42 -9.24 6.52
C LEU A 95 -4.67 -7.75 6.71
N GLU A 96 -3.77 -6.88 6.27
CA GLU A 96 -3.81 -5.43 6.53
C GLU A 96 -4.10 -4.61 5.27
N ASP A 97 -3.59 -5.04 4.12
CA ASP A 97 -3.70 -4.30 2.85
C ASP A 97 -5.06 -4.51 2.18
N ASP A 98 -5.38 -3.61 1.23
CA ASP A 98 -6.63 -3.70 0.49
C ASP A 98 -6.65 -4.95 -0.42
N PRO A 99 -7.67 -5.81 -0.33
CA PRO A 99 -7.76 -7.01 -1.18
C PRO A 99 -7.75 -6.72 -2.69
N GLY A 100 -8.26 -5.56 -3.12
CA GLY A 100 -8.24 -5.13 -4.51
C GLY A 100 -6.84 -4.75 -4.98
N ASP A 101 -6.09 -4.02 -4.17
CA ASP A 101 -4.69 -3.67 -4.44
C ASP A 101 -3.78 -4.91 -4.42
N ILE A 102 -4.03 -5.83 -3.47
CA ILE A 102 -3.40 -7.15 -3.42
C ILE A 102 -3.66 -7.91 -4.72
N ALA A 103 -4.93 -8.10 -5.10
CA ALA A 103 -5.30 -8.85 -6.28
C ALA A 103 -4.74 -8.21 -7.55
N GLN A 104 -4.80 -6.88 -7.66
CA GLN A 104 -4.25 -6.15 -8.78
C GLN A 104 -2.73 -6.34 -8.87
N THR A 105 -2.00 -6.28 -7.75
CA THR A 105 -0.57 -6.55 -7.72
C THR A 105 -0.28 -7.96 -8.25
N PHE A 106 -0.95 -8.97 -7.71
CA PHE A 106 -0.78 -10.35 -8.16
C PHE A 106 -1.10 -10.50 -9.66
N GLU A 107 -2.15 -9.84 -10.16
CA GLU A 107 -2.46 -9.85 -11.58
C GLU A 107 -1.40 -9.15 -12.44
N MET A 108 -0.91 -7.99 -12.02
CA MET A 108 0.11 -7.25 -12.78
C MET A 108 1.44 -8.01 -12.86
N ILE A 109 1.78 -8.72 -11.78
CA ILE A 109 3.09 -9.34 -11.58
C ILE A 109 3.13 -10.83 -11.97
N LEU A 110 2.11 -11.62 -11.60
CA LEU A 110 2.13 -13.09 -11.75
C LEU A 110 1.16 -13.64 -12.79
N LYS A 111 0.22 -12.84 -13.31
CA LYS A 111 -0.69 -13.33 -14.35
C LYS A 111 0.09 -13.71 -15.60
N LYS A 112 -0.10 -14.94 -16.08
CA LYS A 112 0.64 -15.52 -17.21
C LYS A 112 0.62 -14.60 -18.43
N GLU A 113 -0.53 -14.02 -18.77
CA GLU A 113 -0.69 -13.14 -19.93
C GLU A 113 0.06 -11.81 -19.80
N ASN A 114 0.40 -11.38 -18.59
CA ASN A 114 1.15 -10.15 -18.32
C ASN A 114 2.67 -10.41 -18.19
N TYR A 115 3.10 -11.68 -18.12
CA TYR A 115 4.48 -12.02 -17.79
C TYR A 115 5.45 -11.75 -18.97
N ARG A 116 6.75 -11.57 -18.67
CA ARG A 116 7.91 -11.20 -19.53
C ARG A 116 8.20 -9.72 -19.71
N ILE A 117 7.31 -8.94 -20.31
CA ILE A 117 7.61 -7.51 -20.57
C ILE A 117 6.81 -6.64 -19.61
N LYS A 118 5.49 -6.81 -19.58
CA LYS A 118 4.61 -5.95 -18.78
C LYS A 118 4.86 -6.12 -17.28
N ALA A 119 5.00 -7.36 -16.79
CA ALA A 119 5.32 -7.63 -15.39
C ALA A 119 6.68 -7.03 -14.96
N LEU A 120 7.71 -7.11 -15.82
CA LEU A 120 9.03 -6.56 -15.51
C LEU A 120 9.05 -5.04 -15.51
N ASN A 121 8.45 -4.40 -16.53
CA ASN A 121 8.31 -2.94 -16.53
C ASN A 121 7.52 -2.46 -15.31
N THR A 122 6.44 -3.16 -14.95
CA THR A 122 5.67 -2.84 -13.74
C THR A 122 6.53 -2.97 -12.47
N ALA A 123 7.33 -4.03 -12.36
CA ALA A 123 8.23 -4.21 -11.22
C ALA A 123 9.33 -3.12 -11.16
N GLU A 124 9.86 -2.70 -12.31
CA GLU A 124 10.83 -1.59 -12.40
C GLU A 124 10.21 -0.26 -11.98
N ASP A 125 9.00 0.04 -12.45
CA ASP A 125 8.25 1.25 -12.09
C ASP A 125 7.97 1.27 -10.57
N MET A 126 7.43 0.17 -10.03
CA MET A 126 7.14 0.01 -8.60
C MET A 126 8.41 0.16 -7.75
N ARG A 127 9.54 -0.43 -8.19
CA ARG A 127 10.83 -0.25 -7.51
C ARG A 127 11.27 1.21 -7.53
N GLY A 128 11.15 1.87 -8.68
CA GLY A 128 11.50 3.28 -8.83
C GLY A 128 10.70 4.17 -7.88
N GLU A 129 9.39 3.97 -7.79
CA GLU A 129 8.54 4.66 -6.80
C GLU A 129 8.95 4.33 -5.37
N LEU A 130 9.18 3.05 -5.05
CA LEU A 130 9.57 2.64 -3.70
C LEU A 130 10.89 3.31 -3.26
N VAL A 131 11.89 3.36 -4.14
CA VAL A 131 13.17 4.05 -3.88
C VAL A 131 12.94 5.53 -3.57
N ARG A 132 12.09 6.22 -4.36
CA ARG A 132 11.74 7.63 -4.11
C ARG A 132 11.03 7.81 -2.77
N ILE A 133 10.08 6.94 -2.43
CA ILE A 133 9.39 6.95 -1.14
C ILE A 133 10.40 6.76 0.02
N LYS A 134 11.36 5.82 -0.10
CA LYS A 134 12.40 5.64 0.93
C LYS A 134 13.22 6.91 1.11
N LEU A 135 13.67 7.53 0.00
CA LEU A 135 14.45 8.76 0.05
C LEU A 135 13.68 9.92 0.69
N ILE A 136 12.40 10.10 0.32
CA ILE A 136 11.54 11.14 0.90
C ILE A 136 11.36 10.91 2.40
N ASN A 137 11.04 9.68 2.82
CA ASN A 137 10.86 9.36 4.23
C ASN A 137 12.14 9.58 5.07
N ASN A 138 13.31 9.28 4.51
CA ASN A 138 14.60 9.50 5.19
C ASN A 138 14.87 10.99 5.48
N VAL A 139 14.39 11.90 4.64
CA VAL A 139 14.59 13.35 4.80
C VAL A 139 13.37 14.06 5.41
N LYS A 140 12.24 13.38 5.54
CA LYS A 140 10.93 13.96 5.89
C LYS A 140 10.97 14.74 7.20
N SER A 141 11.52 14.14 8.26
CA SER A 141 11.61 14.78 9.58
C SER A 141 12.49 16.04 9.57
N GLU A 142 13.61 16.01 8.86
CA GLU A 142 14.51 17.16 8.73
C GLU A 142 13.85 18.29 7.93
N ALA A 143 13.16 17.94 6.84
CA ALA A 143 12.44 18.89 6.01
C ALA A 143 11.28 19.58 6.76
N ILE A 144 10.53 18.84 7.59
CA ILE A 144 9.48 19.40 8.46
C ILE A 144 10.09 20.35 9.49
N ALA A 145 11.18 19.97 10.15
CA ALA A 145 11.84 20.82 11.14
C ALA A 145 12.42 22.13 10.54
N MET A 146 12.82 22.11 9.26
CA MET A 146 13.24 23.31 8.54
C MET A 146 12.05 24.17 8.12
N HIS A 147 10.95 23.57 7.69
CA HIS A 147 9.69 24.26 7.44
C HIS A 147 9.21 25.00 8.69
N GLU A 148 9.22 24.39 9.87
CA GLU A 148 8.78 25.05 11.11
C GLU A 148 9.60 26.30 11.48
N LYS A 149 10.82 26.42 10.96
CA LYS A 149 11.73 27.55 11.21
C LYS A 149 11.71 28.60 10.11
N THR A 150 10.98 28.36 9.01
CA THR A 150 10.96 29.20 7.81
C THR A 150 9.53 29.32 7.27
N ASP A 151 9.30 30.11 6.22
CA ASP A 151 7.97 30.19 5.57
C ASP A 151 7.94 29.42 4.22
N LEU A 152 8.91 28.52 4.02
CA LEU A 152 9.06 27.73 2.80
C LEU A 152 8.45 26.33 2.95
N SER A 153 7.94 25.77 1.86
CA SER A 153 7.31 24.45 1.85
C SER A 153 8.26 23.33 2.32
N PRO A 154 7.79 22.36 3.14
CA PRO A 154 8.59 21.20 3.54
C PRO A 154 9.04 20.36 2.33
N TYR A 155 8.26 20.34 1.24
CA TYR A 155 8.59 19.60 0.02
C TYR A 155 9.82 20.20 -0.68
N LEU A 156 9.96 21.53 -0.63
CA LEU A 156 11.12 22.23 -1.21
C LEU A 156 12.39 21.90 -0.43
N PHE A 157 12.32 21.83 0.90
CA PHE A 157 13.45 21.39 1.72
C PHE A 157 13.82 19.94 1.42
N ALA A 158 12.84 19.03 1.36
CA ALA A 158 13.10 17.65 0.99
C ALA A 158 13.77 17.54 -0.39
N GLN A 159 13.30 18.29 -1.39
CA GLN A 159 13.93 18.34 -2.72
C GLN A 159 15.40 18.76 -2.63
N GLN A 160 15.69 19.83 -1.90
CA GLN A 160 17.05 20.35 -1.75
C GLN A 160 17.98 19.38 -1.02
N ILE A 161 17.49 18.76 0.07
CA ILE A 161 18.25 17.76 0.84
C ILE A 161 18.55 16.55 -0.05
N ILE A 162 17.55 16.02 -0.77
CA ILE A 162 17.72 14.86 -1.66
C ILE A 162 18.73 15.18 -2.77
N LYS A 163 18.58 16.34 -3.43
CA LYS A 163 19.49 16.78 -4.49
C LYS A 163 20.92 16.95 -4.00
N LYS A 164 21.11 17.50 -2.81
CA LYS A 164 22.44 17.76 -2.23
C LYS A 164 23.09 16.49 -1.68
N ASN A 165 22.36 15.70 -0.88
CA ASN A 165 22.92 14.58 -0.11
C ASN A 165 22.94 13.28 -0.92
N HIS A 166 21.95 13.05 -1.78
CA HIS A 166 21.78 11.81 -2.54
C HIS A 166 22.10 11.96 -4.04
N ARG A 167 22.42 13.17 -4.51
CA ARG A 167 22.69 13.48 -5.93
C ARG A 167 21.57 12.99 -6.87
N PHE A 168 20.34 13.00 -6.37
CA PHE A 168 19.16 12.53 -7.08
C PHE A 168 18.17 13.69 -7.18
N ASP A 169 17.58 13.91 -8.36
CA ASP A 169 16.63 14.98 -8.58
C ASP A 169 15.22 14.42 -8.67
N ILE A 170 14.31 14.93 -7.84
CA ILE A 170 12.90 14.57 -7.83
C ILE A 170 12.10 15.86 -7.97
N ASP A 171 11.16 15.88 -8.91
CA ASP A 171 10.30 17.05 -9.11
C ASP A 171 9.46 17.32 -7.85
N LEU A 172 9.21 18.60 -7.57
CA LEU A 172 8.49 19.03 -6.37
C LEU A 172 7.08 18.42 -6.30
N ALA A 173 6.36 18.39 -7.44
CA ALA A 173 5.05 17.78 -7.55
C ALA A 173 5.06 16.27 -7.28
N GLU A 174 6.17 15.59 -7.61
CA GLU A 174 6.34 14.17 -7.34
C GLU A 174 6.66 13.92 -5.85
N ILE A 175 7.43 14.80 -5.21
CA ILE A 175 7.63 14.76 -3.75
C ILE A 175 6.31 14.97 -3.02
N GLU A 176 5.50 15.93 -3.45
CA GLU A 176 4.16 16.17 -2.91
C GLU A 176 3.26 14.93 -3.04
N ARG A 177 3.22 14.32 -4.22
CA ARG A 177 2.44 13.11 -4.47
C ARG A 177 2.87 11.94 -3.57
N LEU A 178 4.17 11.76 -3.38
CA LEU A 178 4.75 10.65 -2.63
C LEU A 178 4.86 10.90 -1.12
N TRP A 179 4.63 12.13 -0.65
CA TRP A 179 4.95 12.56 0.71
C TRP A 179 4.34 11.69 1.80
N ASP A 180 3.05 11.37 1.66
CA ASP A 180 2.29 10.56 2.62
C ASP A 180 2.06 9.13 2.13
N MET A 181 2.67 8.76 0.99
CA MET A 181 2.66 7.39 0.54
C MET A 181 3.52 6.55 1.48
N LYS A 182 2.90 5.55 2.10
CA LYS A 182 3.64 4.51 2.81
C LYS A 182 4.47 3.72 1.79
N GLN A 183 5.61 3.19 2.22
CA GLN A 183 6.14 2.01 1.55
C GLN A 183 5.02 0.97 1.58
N SER A 184 4.62 0.42 0.43
CA SER A 184 3.62 -0.65 0.39
C SER A 184 3.93 -1.67 1.50
N GLY A 185 2.96 -1.96 2.37
CA GLY A 185 3.05 -3.03 3.38
C GLY A 185 3.64 -2.72 4.77
N ILE A 186 4.16 -1.53 5.11
CA ILE A 186 4.70 -1.30 6.46
C ILE A 186 3.64 -0.79 7.46
N CYS A 187 3.27 -1.65 8.40
CA CYS A 187 2.86 -1.27 9.75
C CYS A 187 4.13 -1.02 10.58
N GLU A 188 4.37 0.23 11.00
CA GLU A 188 5.46 0.54 11.93
C GLU A 188 5.27 -0.25 13.23
N LYS A 189 6.33 -0.95 13.65
CA LYS A 189 6.41 -1.44 15.03
C LYS A 189 6.36 -0.22 15.95
N LYS A 190 5.26 -0.04 16.69
CA LYS A 190 5.28 0.78 17.90
C LYS A 190 6.31 0.18 18.84
N THR A 191 7.49 0.77 18.88
CA THR A 191 8.45 0.55 19.97
C THR A 191 7.78 1.07 21.23
N LEU A 192 7.21 0.16 22.02
CA LEU A 192 6.78 0.43 23.38
C LEU A 192 8.03 0.76 24.19
N VAL A 193 8.32 2.05 24.34
CA VAL A 193 9.22 2.53 25.40
C VAL A 193 8.39 2.62 26.66
N THR A 194 8.56 1.64 27.53
CA THR A 194 7.95 1.59 28.86
C THR A 194 8.39 2.79 29.67
N SER A 195 7.41 3.46 30.27
CA SER A 195 7.53 4.67 31.05
C SER A 195 8.39 4.54 32.30
N GLY A 196 9.03 5.64 32.69
CA GLY A 196 9.64 5.83 34.01
C GLY A 196 9.53 7.28 34.49
N ILE A 197 8.50 7.52 35.32
CA ILE A 197 8.43 8.47 36.44
C ILE A 197 8.07 9.94 36.14
N ALA A 198 7.09 10.38 36.95
CA ALA A 198 6.30 11.61 36.92
C ALA A 198 6.98 12.85 37.53
N THR A 199 6.46 14.04 37.21
CA THR A 199 6.01 15.05 38.20
C THR A 199 5.10 16.10 37.55
N ASN A 200 4.04 16.47 38.28
CA ASN A 200 3.05 17.51 37.99
C ASN A 200 3.66 18.92 37.97
N THR A 201 3.08 19.85 37.19
CA THR A 201 2.58 21.18 37.66
C THR A 201 1.75 21.86 36.56
N GLY A 202 0.79 22.70 36.98
CA GLY A 202 -0.35 23.17 36.19
C GLY A 202 -0.17 24.40 35.28
N LEU A 203 -1.30 24.69 34.60
CA LEU A 203 -1.80 25.99 34.11
C LEU A 203 -1.16 26.62 32.84
N THR A 204 -1.88 26.62 31.72
CA THR A 204 -2.69 27.76 31.21
C THR A 204 -3.13 27.56 29.75
N ASP A 205 -4.20 28.27 29.38
CA ASP A 205 -5.07 28.15 28.21
C ASP A 205 -4.44 28.18 26.81
N LEU A 206 -5.13 27.43 25.92
CA LEU A 206 -5.48 27.67 24.50
C LEU A 206 -5.20 26.43 23.63
N PRO A 207 -6.22 25.63 23.24
CA PRO A 207 -6.01 24.55 22.29
C PRO A 207 -5.78 25.12 20.88
N LYS A 208 -4.57 24.94 20.36
CA LYS A 208 -4.26 25.06 18.94
C LYS A 208 -4.94 23.90 18.21
N ASP A 209 -5.97 24.23 17.44
CA ASP A 209 -6.66 23.33 16.52
C ASP A 209 -5.69 22.76 15.49
N HIS A 210 -5.25 21.53 15.69
CA HIS A 210 -4.84 20.59 14.64
C HIS A 210 -5.45 19.23 15.00
N HIS A 211 -6.77 19.11 14.87
CA HIS A 211 -7.42 17.81 14.86
C HIS A 211 -7.14 17.13 13.53
N ILE A 212 -6.07 16.34 13.52
CA ILE A 212 -5.96 15.12 12.72
C ILE A 212 -7.28 14.38 12.92
N ILE A 213 -8.04 14.14 11.85
CA ILE A 213 -9.16 13.20 11.93
C ILE A 213 -8.54 11.86 12.26
N ASP A 214 -8.70 11.48 13.51
CA ASP A 214 -8.38 10.17 14.04
C ASP A 214 -8.92 9.14 13.04
N GLN A 215 -8.01 8.37 12.43
CA GLN A 215 -8.37 7.18 11.65
C GLN A 215 -8.94 6.16 12.63
N SER A 216 -10.13 6.45 13.11
CA SER A 216 -10.94 5.61 13.97
C SER A 216 -11.15 4.30 13.23
N ASP A 217 -10.84 3.20 13.90
CA ASP A 217 -11.18 1.88 13.36
C ASP A 217 -12.71 1.77 13.30
N PHE A 218 -13.27 1.72 12.08
CA PHE A 218 -14.71 1.58 11.85
C PHE A 218 -15.15 0.11 11.86
N SER A 219 -14.26 -0.83 12.21
CA SER A 219 -14.62 -2.23 12.43
C SER A 219 -15.70 -2.34 13.49
N ASN A 220 -16.70 -3.19 13.26
CA ASN A 220 -17.83 -3.43 14.17
C ASN A 220 -18.64 -2.17 14.52
N THR A 221 -18.66 -1.16 13.64
CA THR A 221 -19.49 0.03 13.81
C THR A 221 -20.62 0.09 12.78
N LYS A 222 -21.72 0.72 13.17
CA LYS A 222 -22.86 1.01 12.28
C LYS A 222 -22.91 2.52 12.01
N PRO A 223 -22.92 2.98 10.74
CA PRO A 223 -23.05 4.39 10.45
C PRO A 223 -24.49 4.84 10.67
N THR A 224 -24.65 6.07 11.17
CA THR A 224 -25.94 6.69 11.48
C THR A 224 -26.17 7.95 10.66
N GLN A 225 -25.14 8.80 10.55
CA GLN A 225 -25.19 10.02 9.75
C GLN A 225 -23.94 10.17 8.89
N LEU A 226 -24.12 10.79 7.73
CA LEU A 226 -23.05 11.06 6.77
C LEU A 226 -23.17 12.51 6.33
N TYR A 227 -22.09 13.27 6.47
CA TYR A 227 -21.89 14.57 5.87
C TYR A 227 -21.04 14.42 4.60
N VAL A 228 -21.51 14.96 3.49
CA VAL A 228 -20.75 15.06 2.23
C VAL A 228 -20.95 16.44 1.62
N ILE A 229 -19.83 17.14 1.41
CA ILE A 229 -19.68 18.50 0.86
C ILE A 229 -20.38 19.56 1.71
N ASP A 230 -21.71 19.65 1.60
CA ASP A 230 -22.55 20.68 2.21
C ASP A 230 -23.83 20.12 2.84
N LYS A 231 -24.00 18.80 2.85
CA LYS A 231 -25.26 18.16 3.25
C LYS A 231 -25.08 16.94 4.14
N TRP A 232 -25.94 16.87 5.15
CA TRP A 232 -26.10 15.70 6.03
C TRP A 232 -27.16 14.74 5.48
N TYR A 233 -26.88 13.45 5.62
CA TYR A 233 -27.73 12.33 5.19
C TYR A 233 -27.87 11.32 6.32
N GLN A 234 -29.08 10.78 6.49
CA GLN A 234 -29.32 9.62 7.34
C GLN A 234 -28.87 8.36 6.60
N VAL A 235 -28.08 7.53 7.28
CA VAL A 235 -27.52 6.28 6.72
C VAL A 235 -27.67 5.14 7.72
N HIS A 236 -27.82 3.93 7.20
CA HIS A 236 -28.10 2.75 8.03
C HIS A 236 -27.06 1.64 7.85
N ASN A 237 -26.25 1.73 6.80
CA ASN A 237 -25.20 0.78 6.49
C ASN A 237 -24.09 1.43 5.65
N TRP A 238 -22.93 0.80 5.63
CA TRP A 238 -21.77 1.30 4.91
C TRP A 238 -21.96 1.33 3.38
N LYS A 239 -22.78 0.45 2.80
CA LYS A 239 -23.10 0.48 1.36
C LYS A 239 -23.81 1.79 0.98
N GLN A 240 -24.73 2.28 1.82
CA GLN A 240 -25.39 3.58 1.67
C GLN A 240 -24.40 4.73 1.78
N VAL A 241 -23.45 4.66 2.73
CA VAL A 241 -22.40 5.68 2.88
C VAL A 241 -21.61 5.86 1.58
N LYS A 242 -21.17 4.74 0.99
CA LYS A 242 -20.46 4.77 -0.29
C LYS A 242 -21.32 5.30 -1.42
N LYS A 243 -22.55 4.79 -1.56
CA LYS A 243 -23.49 5.21 -2.62
C LYS A 243 -23.72 6.72 -2.61
N ILE A 244 -24.05 7.29 -1.45
CA ILE A 244 -24.35 8.72 -1.31
C ILE A 244 -23.10 9.55 -1.63
N THR A 245 -21.94 9.17 -1.10
CA THR A 245 -20.68 9.88 -1.37
C THR A 245 -20.34 9.85 -2.87
N TYR A 246 -20.43 8.68 -3.51
CA TYR A 246 -20.09 8.53 -4.93
C TYR A 246 -21.08 9.24 -5.84
N ASN A 247 -22.38 9.22 -5.51
CA ASN A 247 -23.39 9.98 -6.26
C ASN A 247 -23.14 11.50 -6.18
N ALA A 248 -22.79 12.02 -4.99
CA ALA A 248 -22.47 13.43 -4.82
C ALA A 248 -21.26 13.87 -5.68
N LEU A 249 -20.34 12.95 -5.98
CA LEU A 249 -19.10 13.21 -6.70
C LEU A 249 -19.09 12.64 -8.13
N LEU A 250 -20.21 12.10 -8.61
CA LEU A 250 -20.26 11.24 -9.79
C LEU A 250 -19.70 11.93 -11.05
N THR A 251 -19.98 13.22 -11.24
CA THR A 251 -19.50 14.00 -12.39
C THR A 251 -17.97 14.17 -12.37
N PHE A 252 -17.37 14.28 -11.19
CA PHE A 252 -15.92 14.38 -11.02
C PHE A 252 -15.25 13.02 -11.25
N LEU A 253 -15.81 11.97 -10.64
CA LEU A 253 -15.29 10.60 -10.74
C LEU A 253 -15.29 10.06 -12.17
N GLN A 254 -16.26 10.46 -13.00
CA GLN A 254 -16.30 10.12 -14.43
C GLN A 254 -15.10 10.67 -15.21
N LYS A 255 -14.55 11.81 -14.79
CA LYS A 255 -13.43 12.49 -15.47
C LYS A 255 -12.08 12.13 -14.85
N ALA A 256 -12.08 11.60 -13.63
CA ALA A 256 -10.88 11.25 -12.91
C ALA A 256 -10.25 9.96 -13.45
N LYS A 257 -8.93 9.95 -13.61
CA LYS A 257 -8.17 8.75 -13.98
C LYS A 257 -7.90 7.92 -12.73
N LEU A 258 -8.87 7.09 -12.34
CA LEU A 258 -8.83 6.25 -11.15
C LEU A 258 -8.56 4.79 -11.49
N SER A 259 -7.96 4.04 -10.55
CA SER A 259 -7.92 2.58 -10.66
C SER A 259 -9.34 2.02 -10.59
N LYS A 260 -9.53 0.81 -11.14
CA LYS A 260 -10.81 0.12 -11.24
C LYS A 260 -11.64 0.22 -9.95
N TRP A 261 -11.04 -0.04 -8.79
CA TRP A 261 -11.74 -0.16 -7.51
C TRP A 261 -12.31 1.17 -6.98
N TYR A 262 -11.68 2.30 -7.30
CA TYR A 262 -12.14 3.65 -6.95
C TYR A 262 -12.97 4.30 -8.06
N SER A 263 -12.92 3.75 -9.27
CA SER A 263 -13.62 4.28 -10.45
C SER A 263 -15.12 4.02 -10.42
N VAL A 264 -15.81 4.68 -11.35
CA VAL A 264 -17.21 4.41 -11.70
C VAL A 264 -17.28 3.91 -13.14
N SER A 265 -18.17 2.98 -13.43
CA SER A 265 -18.37 2.46 -14.79
C SER A 265 -19.84 2.16 -15.06
N ARG A 266 -20.25 2.22 -16.33
CA ARG A 266 -21.57 1.75 -16.77
C ARG A 266 -21.65 0.23 -16.91
N ASP A 267 -20.51 -0.45 -16.95
CA ASP A 267 -20.44 -1.90 -16.97
C ASP A 267 -20.36 -2.43 -15.51
N PRO A 268 -21.42 -3.04 -14.97
CA PRO A 268 -21.42 -3.58 -13.61
C PRO A 268 -20.54 -4.82 -13.46
N SER A 269 -20.23 -5.53 -14.56
CA SER A 269 -19.51 -6.81 -14.52
C SER A 269 -18.06 -6.67 -14.07
N ILE A 270 -17.51 -5.46 -14.17
CA ILE A 270 -16.15 -5.19 -13.71
C ILE A 270 -16.08 -5.20 -12.18
N PHE A 271 -17.16 -4.90 -11.46
CA PHE A 271 -17.15 -4.77 -10.00
C PHE A 271 -17.61 -6.03 -9.28
N ALA A 272 -17.03 -6.31 -8.11
CA ALA A 272 -17.55 -7.34 -7.22
C ALA A 272 -18.76 -6.77 -6.45
N LYS A 273 -19.91 -7.46 -6.51
CA LYS A 273 -21.18 -7.03 -5.86
C LYS A 273 -21.50 -5.53 -6.07
N PRO A 274 -21.69 -5.09 -7.33
CA PRO A 274 -21.78 -3.68 -7.68
C PRO A 274 -22.81 -2.89 -6.85
N ILE A 275 -22.45 -1.66 -6.50
CA ILE A 275 -23.36 -0.64 -5.99
C ILE A 275 -23.87 0.16 -7.19
N GLU A 276 -25.18 0.15 -7.40
CA GLU A 276 -25.82 1.00 -8.41
C GLU A 276 -25.82 2.47 -7.94
N LEU A 277 -25.26 3.32 -8.78
CA LEU A 277 -25.18 4.77 -8.67
C LEU A 277 -26.19 5.43 -9.63
N ASP A 278 -26.29 6.75 -9.57
CA ASP A 278 -27.16 7.50 -10.46
C ASP A 278 -26.66 7.42 -11.92
N GLN A 279 -27.54 7.77 -12.87
CA GLN A 279 -27.21 7.80 -14.31
C GLN A 279 -26.73 6.46 -14.89
N GLY A 280 -27.09 5.33 -14.25
CA GLY A 280 -26.73 3.98 -14.70
C GLY A 280 -25.26 3.63 -14.52
N PHE A 281 -24.56 4.33 -13.61
CA PHE A 281 -23.20 3.97 -13.22
C PHE A 281 -23.19 2.98 -12.06
N PHE A 282 -22.08 2.31 -11.89
CA PHE A 282 -21.82 1.35 -10.83
C PHE A 282 -20.46 1.63 -10.19
N ALA A 283 -20.30 1.17 -8.94
CA ALA A 283 -19.05 1.16 -8.22
C ALA A 283 -18.85 -0.15 -7.44
N GLU A 284 -17.62 -0.42 -7.03
CA GLU A 284 -17.25 -1.59 -6.22
C GLU A 284 -18.06 -1.66 -4.91
N GLY A 285 -18.61 -2.82 -4.58
CA GLY A 285 -19.50 -2.98 -3.42
C GLY A 285 -19.15 -4.12 -2.47
N ASN A 286 -18.18 -4.97 -2.79
CA ASN A 286 -17.70 -6.02 -1.89
C ASN A 286 -16.62 -5.51 -0.95
N LEU A 287 -16.95 -4.52 -0.12
CA LEU A 287 -16.01 -3.82 0.74
C LEU A 287 -16.43 -3.84 2.21
N ARG A 288 -15.43 -3.86 3.11
CA ARG A 288 -15.62 -3.68 4.56
C ARG A 288 -15.71 -2.19 4.93
N ALA A 289 -16.16 -1.90 6.15
CA ALA A 289 -16.36 -0.53 6.66
C ALA A 289 -15.15 0.38 6.43
N ASN A 290 -13.96 -0.01 6.89
CA ASN A 290 -12.74 0.76 6.72
C ASN A 290 -12.39 1.01 5.24
N ASN A 291 -12.58 0.02 4.37
CA ASN A 291 -12.31 0.20 2.93
C ASN A 291 -13.36 1.09 2.28
N ILE A 292 -14.63 1.03 2.72
CA ILE A 292 -15.65 1.98 2.28
C ILE A 292 -15.25 3.41 2.63
N VAL A 293 -14.79 3.66 3.85
CA VAL A 293 -14.31 4.98 4.26
C VAL A 293 -13.14 5.42 3.40
N LYS A 294 -12.11 4.56 3.22
CA LYS A 294 -10.97 4.85 2.33
C LYS A 294 -11.42 5.23 0.91
N HIS A 295 -12.34 4.47 0.33
CA HIS A 295 -12.89 4.76 -1.00
C HIS A 295 -13.63 6.09 -1.07
N CYS A 296 -14.36 6.46 -0.01
CA CYS A 296 -15.07 7.73 0.09
C CYS A 296 -14.10 8.90 0.22
N LEU A 297 -13.10 8.79 1.08
CA LEU A 297 -12.07 9.81 1.25
C LEU A 297 -11.26 10.02 -0.03
N LYS A 298 -10.91 8.92 -0.74
CA LYS A 298 -10.21 9.04 -2.02
C LYS A 298 -11.07 9.73 -3.08
N ALA A 299 -12.37 9.41 -3.13
CA ALA A 299 -13.30 10.07 -4.05
C ALA A 299 -13.39 11.58 -3.79
N ILE A 300 -13.40 12.01 -2.52
CA ILE A 300 -13.40 13.42 -2.10
C ILE A 300 -12.11 14.11 -2.56
N GLU A 301 -10.96 13.50 -2.28
CA GLU A 301 -9.63 14.03 -2.61
C GLU A 301 -9.47 14.24 -4.14
N VAL A 302 -9.75 13.23 -4.95
CA VAL A 302 -9.61 13.31 -6.42
C VAL A 302 -10.62 14.24 -7.08
N SER A 303 -11.70 14.57 -6.37
CA SER A 303 -12.69 15.55 -6.81
C SER A 303 -12.31 16.98 -6.41
N GLY A 304 -11.15 17.18 -5.75
CA GLY A 304 -10.63 18.49 -5.36
C GLY A 304 -11.17 19.03 -4.04
N PHE A 305 -11.88 18.21 -3.26
CA PHE A 305 -12.43 18.57 -1.96
C PHE A 305 -11.52 18.15 -0.81
N LYS A 306 -11.67 18.78 0.36
CA LYS A 306 -10.85 18.49 1.54
C LYS A 306 -11.57 17.46 2.42
N ALA A 307 -10.98 16.27 2.52
CA ALA A 307 -11.49 15.17 3.34
C ALA A 307 -11.93 15.58 4.75
N ASN A 308 -11.16 16.46 5.40
CA ASN A 308 -11.41 16.85 6.79
C ASN A 308 -12.55 17.87 6.99
N LYS A 309 -12.97 18.52 5.91
CA LYS A 309 -14.02 19.54 5.93
C LYS A 309 -15.28 19.05 5.25
N ASP A 310 -15.12 18.34 4.14
CA ASP A 310 -16.18 18.06 3.17
C ASP A 310 -16.67 16.60 3.29
N TRP A 311 -16.19 15.84 4.27
CA TRP A 311 -16.66 14.47 4.49
C TRP A 311 -16.55 14.07 5.97
N ARG A 312 -17.66 13.56 6.54
CA ARG A 312 -17.67 13.02 7.91
C ARG A 312 -18.72 11.94 8.04
N VAL A 313 -18.41 10.87 8.77
CA VAL A 313 -19.39 9.84 9.11
C VAL A 313 -19.50 9.72 10.63
N GLU A 314 -20.72 9.63 11.13
CA GLU A 314 -21.02 9.33 12.53
C GLU A 314 -21.43 7.87 12.65
N THR A 315 -20.97 7.22 13.73
CA THR A 315 -21.18 5.79 13.93
C THR A 315 -21.56 5.48 15.38
N ILE A 316 -22.13 4.29 15.56
CA ILE A 316 -22.35 3.66 16.86
C ILE A 316 -21.63 2.30 16.90
N VAL A 317 -21.04 1.95 18.03
CA VAL A 317 -20.41 0.63 18.24
C VAL A 317 -21.53 -0.42 18.27
N GLN A 318 -21.38 -1.47 17.46
CA GLN A 318 -22.28 -2.63 17.56
C GLN A 318 -21.86 -3.45 18.78
N ALA A 319 -22.77 -3.62 19.73
CA ALA A 319 -22.56 -4.56 20.82
C ALA A 319 -22.33 -5.95 20.21
N LEU A 320 -21.26 -6.63 20.65
CA LEU A 320 -21.09 -8.05 20.38
C LEU A 320 -22.32 -8.78 20.93
N ASP A 321 -23.03 -9.52 20.08
CA ASP A 321 -24.11 -10.37 20.54
C ASP A 321 -23.58 -11.29 21.64
N ASP A 322 -24.29 -11.26 22.78
CA ASP A 322 -23.97 -12.02 23.98
C ASP A 322 -23.84 -13.51 23.62
N PRO A 323 -22.67 -14.14 23.83
CA PRO A 323 -22.46 -15.55 23.52
C PRO A 323 -23.34 -16.50 24.37
N SER A 324 -24.14 -15.99 25.30
CA SER A 324 -25.13 -16.77 26.06
C SER A 324 -26.46 -17.04 25.32
N LYS A 325 -26.60 -16.60 24.05
CA LYS A 325 -27.81 -16.84 23.23
C LYS A 325 -27.64 -17.86 22.09
N LEU A 326 -26.61 -18.72 22.13
CA LEU A 326 -26.46 -19.87 21.22
C LEU A 326 -26.77 -21.19 21.91
#